data_AF-A0AAJ2W6Z8-F1
#
_entry.id   AF-A0AAJ2W6Z8-F1
#
_cell.length_a   1.000
_cell.length_b   1.000
_cell.length_c   1.000
_cell.angle_alpha   90.00
_cell.angle_beta   90.00
_cell.angle_gamma   90.00
#
_symmetry.space_group_name_H-M   'P 1'
#
loop_
_entity.id
_entity.type
_entity.pdbx_description
1 polymer ?
#
loop_
_entity_poly.entity_id
_entity_poly.type
_entity_poly.pdbx_seq_one_letter_code
_entity_poly.pdbx_strand_id
1 'polypeptide(L)'
;MESSERKCPYCAEDIKAEAIRCKHCQADLTQKIVLPPGFVDKPQGMGVLSKLSIMAVALTVAFLSFGAYVGSTPEGKAKAKDRAAIDLCHDRESEFLGSAEARNIISGACRMLEADFRKRFGHAP
;
A
#
# COMPACT_ATOMS: atom_id res chain seq x y z
N MET A 1 24.15 44.37 21.43
CA MET A 1 25.11 43.62 20.60
C MET A 1 24.38 42.41 20.05
N GLU A 2 24.29 42.26 18.74
CA GLU A 2 23.56 41.16 18.08
C GLU A 2 24.52 40.00 17.82
N SER A 3 24.42 38.94 18.61
CA SER A 3 25.27 37.74 18.48
C SER A 3 24.69 36.82 17.41
N SER A 4 25.06 37.06 16.15
CA SER A 4 24.73 36.13 15.06
C SER A 4 25.56 34.85 15.20
N GLU A 5 24.89 33.70 15.33
CA GLU A 5 25.51 32.37 15.35
C GLU A 5 25.29 31.67 14.01
N ARG A 6 26.24 30.83 13.59
CA ARG A 6 26.19 30.03 12.36
C ARG A 6 26.77 28.64 12.62
N LYS A 7 26.45 27.67 11.76
CA LYS A 7 27.07 26.34 11.84
C LYS A 7 28.43 26.31 11.16
N CYS A 8 29.37 25.61 11.78
CA CYS A 8 30.66 25.32 11.19
C CYS A 8 30.49 24.40 9.97
N PRO A 9 31.02 24.72 8.77
CA PRO A 9 30.91 23.88 7.58
C PRO A 9 31.70 22.56 7.69
N TYR A 10 32.62 22.44 8.65
CA TYR A 10 33.48 21.27 8.82
C TYR A 10 32.95 20.27 9.84
N CYS A 11 32.39 20.74 10.97
CA CYS A 11 31.91 19.87 12.06
C CYS A 11 30.45 20.08 12.46
N ALA A 12 29.72 20.97 11.77
CA ALA A 12 28.30 21.29 12.00
C ALA A 12 27.92 21.85 13.39
N GLU A 13 28.91 22.11 14.26
CA GLU A 13 28.72 22.76 15.56
C GLU A 13 28.43 24.26 15.44
N ASP A 14 27.70 24.79 16.43
CA ASP A 14 27.33 26.20 16.48
C ASP A 14 28.51 27.09 16.90
N ILE A 15 28.80 28.09 16.07
CA ILE A 15 29.91 29.04 16.22
C ILE A 15 29.44 30.47 16.01
N LYS A 16 30.19 31.45 16.51
CA LYS A 16 29.92 32.86 16.22
C LYS A 16 30.06 33.12 14.72
N ALA A 17 29.20 33.96 14.14
CA ALA A 17 29.26 34.33 12.73
C ALA A 17 30.62 34.97 12.36
N GLU A 18 31.20 35.71 13.30
CA GLU A 18 32.50 36.38 13.17
C GLU A 18 33.69 35.45 13.46
N ALA A 19 33.47 34.17 13.77
CA ALA A 19 34.55 33.25 14.09
C ALA A 19 35.42 32.95 12.85
N ILE A 20 36.72 33.24 12.98
CA ILE A 20 37.78 32.93 12.01
C ILE A 20 38.24 31.47 12.17
N ARG A 21 38.18 30.91 13.38
CA ARG A 21 38.47 29.51 13.68
C ARG A 21 37.38 28.87 14.53
N CYS A 22 37.03 27.62 14.21
CA CYS A 22 36.07 26.85 15.00
C CYS A 22 36.70 26.38 16.32
N LYS A 23 36.01 26.57 17.46
CA LYS A 23 36.48 26.07 18.77
C LYS A 23 36.43 24.53 18.91
N HIS A 24 35.60 23.86 18.11
CA HIS A 24 35.36 22.42 18.21
C HIS A 24 36.34 21.61 17.35
N CYS A 25 36.52 22.00 16.08
CA CYS A 25 37.38 21.28 15.13
C CYS A 25 38.65 22.04 14.74
N GLN A 26 38.85 23.27 15.23
CA GLN A 26 40.02 24.11 14.94
C GLN A 26 40.22 24.45 13.45
N ALA A 27 39.25 24.11 12.60
CA ALA A 27 39.27 24.41 11.19
C ALA A 27 39.27 25.93 10.95
N ASP A 28 40.03 26.34 9.95
CA ASP A 28 40.17 27.72 9.51
C ASP A 28 38.99 28.09 8.59
N LEU A 29 38.17 29.04 9.04
CA LEU A 29 36.93 29.46 8.36
C LEU A 29 37.16 30.69 7.47
N THR A 30 38.40 31.17 7.35
CA THR A 30 38.78 32.31 6.52
C THR A 30 38.77 31.95 5.03
N GLN A 31 38.87 30.67 4.70
CA GLN A 31 38.75 30.19 3.34
C GLN A 31 37.27 30.10 2.96
N LYS A 32 36.83 30.99 2.06
CA LYS A 32 35.57 30.81 1.36
C LYS A 32 35.68 29.53 0.53
N ILE A 33 35.13 28.43 1.04
CA ILE A 33 34.85 27.28 0.19
C ILE A 33 33.82 27.77 -0.82
N VAL A 34 34.25 28.05 -2.04
CA VAL A 34 33.35 28.15 -3.19
C VAL A 34 32.89 26.73 -3.43
N LEU A 35 31.84 26.29 -2.73
CA LEU A 35 31.17 25.05 -3.12
C LEU A 35 30.63 25.26 -4.54
N PRO A 36 30.86 24.32 -5.47
CA PRO A 36 30.16 24.35 -6.76
C PRO A 36 28.65 24.41 -6.48
N PRO A 37 27.88 25.20 -7.26
CA PRO A 37 26.44 25.34 -7.06
C PRO A 37 25.77 24.00 -7.37
N GLY A 38 25.60 23.15 -6.35
CA GLY A 38 25.28 21.74 -6.60
C GLY A 38 24.45 21.00 -5.56
N PHE A 39 24.26 21.50 -4.34
CA PHE A 39 23.41 20.81 -3.35
C PHE A 39 22.81 21.81 -2.35
N VAL A 40 21.82 22.58 -2.81
CA VAL A 40 20.79 23.10 -1.92
C VAL A 40 19.53 22.36 -2.35
N ASP A 41 19.02 21.47 -1.50
CA ASP A 41 17.72 20.83 -1.71
C ASP A 41 16.67 21.93 -1.81
N LYS A 42 16.34 22.27 -3.06
CA LYS A 42 15.26 23.20 -3.40
C LYS A 42 13.97 22.57 -2.87
N PRO A 43 13.15 23.26 -2.06
CA PRO A 43 11.78 22.81 -1.83
C PRO A 43 11.10 22.76 -3.20
N GLN A 44 10.86 21.55 -3.67
CA GLN A 44 10.43 21.29 -5.03
C GLN A 44 9.01 21.81 -5.19
N GLY A 45 8.89 22.95 -5.87
CA GLY A 45 7.63 23.47 -6.38
C GLY A 45 6.96 22.38 -7.21
N MET A 46 5.94 21.78 -6.62
CA MET A 46 5.25 20.59 -7.09
C MET A 46 4.49 20.92 -8.38
N GLY A 47 5.09 20.57 -9.52
CA GLY A 47 4.40 20.55 -10.80
C GLY A 47 3.12 19.73 -10.67
N VAL A 48 2.02 20.23 -11.23
CA VAL A 48 0.65 19.69 -11.10
C VAL A 48 0.59 18.19 -11.47
N LEU A 49 1.49 17.74 -12.35
CA LEU A 49 1.64 16.35 -12.77
C LEU A 49 2.10 15.40 -11.64
N SER A 50 2.89 15.87 -10.67
CA SER A 50 3.32 15.09 -9.50
C SER A 50 2.23 14.97 -8.42
N LYS A 51 1.37 16.00 -8.28
CA LYS A 51 0.19 15.89 -7.42
C LYS A 51 -0.82 14.89 -7.98
N LEU A 52 -0.98 14.86 -9.31
CA LEU A 52 -1.86 13.93 -10.00
C LEU A 52 -1.41 12.47 -9.82
N SER A 53 -0.12 12.18 -9.94
CA SER A 53 0.40 10.82 -9.72
C SER A 53 0.26 10.38 -8.26
N ILE A 54 0.60 11.24 -7.28
CA ILE A 54 0.45 10.92 -5.86
C ILE A 54 -1.03 10.72 -5.49
N MET A 55 -1.94 11.54 -6.01
CA MET A 55 -3.38 11.39 -5.79
C MET A 55 -3.93 10.10 -6.42
N ALA A 56 -3.49 9.76 -7.64
CA ALA A 56 -3.87 8.51 -8.30
C ALA A 56 -3.35 7.28 -7.54
N VAL A 57 -2.11 7.32 -7.04
CA VAL A 57 -1.54 6.25 -6.19
C VAL A 57 -2.29 6.16 -4.87
N ALA A 58 -2.57 7.28 -4.21
CA ALA A 58 -3.35 7.29 -2.97
C ALA A 58 -4.76 6.73 -3.17
N LEU A 59 -5.44 7.08 -4.26
CA LEU A 59 -6.76 6.54 -4.61
C LEU A 59 -6.71 5.04 -4.89
N THR A 60 -5.72 4.56 -5.65
CA THR A 60 -5.57 3.12 -5.92
C THR A 60 -5.27 2.33 -4.65
N VAL A 61 -4.37 2.82 -3.79
CA VAL A 61 -4.09 2.21 -2.48
C VAL A 61 -5.35 2.21 -1.60
N ALA A 62 -6.10 3.31 -1.55
CA ALA A 62 -7.35 3.40 -0.81
C ALA A 62 -8.40 2.42 -1.34
N PHE A 63 -8.53 2.28 -2.66
CA PHE A 63 -9.46 1.33 -3.27
C PHE A 63 -9.08 -0.12 -2.98
N LEU A 64 -7.80 -0.48 -3.11
CA LEU A 64 -7.30 -1.83 -2.80
C LEU A 64 -7.47 -2.17 -1.31
N SER A 65 -7.17 -1.23 -0.42
CA SER A 65 -7.37 -1.42 1.02
C SER A 65 -8.84 -1.51 1.40
N PHE A 66 -9.73 -0.74 0.75
CA PHE A 66 -11.18 -0.89 0.90
C PHE A 66 -11.66 -2.27 0.40
N GLY A 67 -11.19 -2.74 -0.75
CA GLY A 67 -11.50 -4.08 -1.26
C GLY A 67 -11.03 -5.20 -0.32
N ALA A 68 -9.81 -5.10 0.20
CA ALA A 68 -9.29 -6.02 1.21
C ALA A 68 -10.09 -5.97 2.52
N TYR A 69 -10.49 -4.77 2.96
CA TYR A 69 -11.32 -4.58 4.14
C TYR A 69 -12.69 -5.24 3.99
N VAL A 70 -13.41 -4.97 2.89
CA VAL A 70 -14.72 -5.59 2.59
C VAL A 70 -14.58 -7.11 2.48
N GLY A 71 -13.50 -7.63 1.87
CA GLY A 71 -13.23 -9.06 1.82
C GLY A 71 -12.91 -9.70 3.19
N SER A 72 -12.35 -8.92 4.13
CA SER A 72 -12.00 -9.40 5.47
C SER A 72 -13.19 -9.48 6.44
N THR A 73 -14.32 -8.88 6.08
CA THR A 73 -15.56 -8.91 6.88
C THR A 73 -16.10 -10.33 7.07
N PRO A 74 -16.85 -10.59 8.16
CA PRO A 74 -17.48 -11.90 8.38
C PRO A 74 -18.43 -12.28 7.23
N GLU A 75 -19.09 -11.32 6.60
CA GLU A 75 -19.99 -11.54 5.46
C GLU A 75 -19.22 -11.96 4.20
N GLY A 76 -18.08 -11.32 3.91
CA GLY A 76 -17.20 -11.71 2.80
C GLY A 76 -16.68 -13.14 2.96
N LYS A 77 -16.30 -13.53 4.18
CA LYS A 77 -15.84 -14.90 4.48
C LYS A 77 -16.96 -15.93 4.40
N ALA A 78 -18.17 -15.60 4.84
CA ALA A 78 -19.33 -16.50 4.71
C ALA A 78 -19.64 -16.77 3.25
N LYS A 79 -19.68 -15.72 2.42
CA LYS A 79 -19.89 -15.84 0.97
C LYS A 79 -18.79 -16.66 0.28
N ALA A 80 -17.52 -16.45 0.65
CA ALA A 80 -16.41 -17.21 0.09
C ALA A 80 -16.48 -18.71 0.45
N LYS A 81 -16.89 -19.05 1.68
CA LYS A 81 -17.06 -20.44 2.12
C LYS A 81 -18.21 -21.14 1.39
N ASP A 82 -19.36 -20.47 1.26
CA ASP A 82 -20.52 -21.05 0.58
C ASP A 82 -20.23 -21.27 -0.91
N ARG A 83 -19.52 -20.34 -1.57
CA ARG A 83 -19.06 -20.49 -2.95
C ARG A 83 -18.06 -21.66 -3.10
N ALA A 84 -17.09 -21.77 -2.20
CA ALA A 84 -16.09 -22.84 -2.24
C ALA A 84 -16.73 -24.23 -2.10
N ALA A 85 -17.78 -24.37 -1.29
CA ALA A 85 -18.52 -25.62 -1.18
C ALA A 85 -19.24 -26.01 -2.49
N ILE A 86 -19.78 -25.02 -3.20
CA ILE A 86 -20.40 -25.22 -4.52
C ILE A 86 -19.35 -25.60 -5.57
N ASP A 87 -18.22 -24.89 -5.59
CA ASP A 87 -17.11 -25.16 -6.52
C ASP A 87 -16.58 -26.59 -6.34
N LEU A 88 -16.38 -27.03 -5.08
CA LEU A 88 -15.98 -28.41 -4.77
C LEU A 88 -17.01 -29.46 -5.22
N CYS A 89 -18.30 -29.11 -5.20
CA CYS A 89 -19.37 -30.00 -5.65
C CYS A 89 -19.30 -30.23 -7.16
N HIS A 90 -19.17 -29.14 -7.93
CA HIS A 90 -19.02 -29.18 -9.39
C HIS A 90 -17.74 -29.88 -9.83
N ASP A 91 -16.64 -29.62 -9.14
CA ASP A 91 -15.36 -30.28 -9.37
C ASP A 91 -15.50 -31.80 -9.24
N ARG A 92 -16.07 -32.27 -8.12
CA ARG A 92 -16.30 -33.70 -7.88
C ARG A 92 -17.32 -34.32 -8.83
N GLU A 93 -18.34 -33.57 -9.27
CA GLU A 93 -19.31 -34.04 -10.27
C GLU A 93 -18.62 -34.28 -11.63
N SER A 94 -17.72 -33.39 -12.02
CA SER A 94 -17.01 -33.48 -13.30
C SER A 94 -16.08 -34.69 -13.38
N GLU A 95 -15.46 -35.07 -12.27
CA GLU A 95 -14.58 -36.25 -12.18
C GLU A 95 -15.34 -37.57 -11.99
N PHE A 96 -16.66 -37.53 -11.73
CA PHE A 96 -17.43 -38.72 -11.38
C PHE A 96 -17.75 -39.59 -12.62
N LEU A 97 -17.01 -40.68 -12.79
CA LEU A 97 -17.17 -41.68 -13.86
C LEU A 97 -18.09 -42.87 -13.47
N GLY A 98 -18.88 -42.77 -12.39
CA GLY A 98 -19.74 -43.84 -11.89
C GLY A 98 -21.08 -43.99 -12.62
N SER A 99 -22.04 -44.71 -12.00
CA SER A 99 -23.37 -44.95 -12.57
C SER A 99 -24.21 -43.68 -12.69
N ALA A 100 -25.08 -43.62 -13.71
CA ALA A 100 -25.95 -42.47 -13.97
C ALA A 100 -26.85 -42.11 -12.76
N GLU A 101 -27.24 -43.11 -11.97
CA GLU A 101 -28.09 -42.93 -10.80
C GLU A 101 -27.37 -42.19 -9.66
N ALA A 102 -26.10 -42.52 -9.40
CA ALA A 102 -25.29 -41.82 -8.42
C ALA A 102 -24.99 -40.36 -8.84
N ARG A 103 -24.80 -40.12 -10.15
CA ARG A 103 -24.59 -38.77 -10.69
C ARG A 103 -25.79 -37.86 -10.45
N ASN A 104 -27.01 -38.37 -10.68
CA ASN A 104 -28.23 -37.59 -10.45
C ASN A 104 -28.38 -37.16 -8.99
N ILE A 105 -28.00 -38.01 -8.03
CA ILE A 105 -28.03 -37.69 -6.60
C ILE A 105 -27.05 -36.56 -6.27
N ILE A 106 -25.82 -36.63 -6.80
CA ILE A 106 -24.78 -35.60 -6.58
C ILE A 106 -25.24 -34.25 -7.17
N SER A 107 -25.73 -34.25 -8.42
CA SER A 107 -26.23 -33.04 -9.08
C SER A 107 -27.40 -32.39 -8.32
N GLY A 108 -28.25 -33.21 -7.68
CA GLY A 108 -29.34 -32.75 -6.83
C GLY A 108 -28.84 -32.02 -5.59
N ALA A 109 -27.79 -32.53 -4.95
CA ALA A 109 -27.15 -31.88 -3.81
C ALA A 109 -26.45 -30.57 -4.21
N CYS A 110 -25.73 -30.54 -5.34
CA CYS A 110 -25.07 -29.32 -5.82
C CYS A 110 -26.10 -28.20 -6.10
N ARG A 111 -27.22 -28.52 -6.76
CA ARG A 111 -28.32 -27.56 -7.01
C ARG A 111 -28.94 -27.01 -5.72
N MET A 112 -29.01 -27.81 -4.66
CA MET A 112 -29.53 -27.35 -3.37
C MET A 112 -28.61 -26.30 -2.74
N LEU A 113 -27.29 -26.51 -2.82
CA LEU A 113 -26.30 -25.54 -2.34
C LEU A 113 -26.37 -24.23 -3.13
N GLU A 114 -26.51 -24.30 -4.45
CA GLU A 114 -26.70 -23.11 -5.30
C GLU A 114 -27.99 -22.35 -4.97
N ALA A 115 -29.07 -23.07 -4.68
CA ALA A 115 -30.34 -22.45 -4.28
C ALA A 115 -30.22 -21.73 -2.93
N ASP A 116 -29.51 -22.30 -1.95
CA ASP A 116 -29.26 -21.66 -0.66
C ASP A 116 -28.37 -20.43 -0.81
N PHE A 117 -27.31 -20.52 -1.63
CA PHE A 117 -26.45 -19.38 -1.96
C PHE A 117 -27.24 -18.24 -2.60
N ARG A 118 -28.08 -18.54 -3.59
CA ARG A 118 -28.94 -17.54 -4.24
C ARG A 118 -29.94 -16.93 -3.27
N LYS A 119 -30.48 -17.71 -2.34
CA LYS A 119 -31.41 -17.22 -1.31
C LYS A 119 -30.72 -16.29 -0.29
N ARG A 120 -29.48 -16.59 0.09
CA ARG A 120 -28.70 -15.80 1.06
C ARG A 120 -28.10 -14.54 0.47
N PHE A 121 -27.60 -14.61 -0.77
CA PHE A 121 -26.82 -13.52 -1.37
C PHE A 121 -27.54 -12.80 -2.52
N GLY A 122 -28.64 -13.34 -3.06
CA GLY A 122 -29.45 -12.68 -4.09
C GLY A 122 -28.90 -12.78 -5.52
N HIS A 123 -27.80 -13.49 -5.74
CA HIS A 123 -27.17 -13.70 -7.05
C HIS A 123 -26.61 -15.12 -7.15
N ALA A 124 -26.34 -15.57 -8.39
CA ALA A 124 -25.71 -16.86 -8.65
C ALA A 124 -24.26 -16.89 -8.08
N PRO A 125 -23.78 -18.07 -7.63
CA PRO A 125 -22.40 -18.24 -7.21
C PRO A 125 -21.42 -17.89 -8.34
#